data_AF-A0A0D2AAH9-F1
#
_entry.id   AF-A0A0D2AAH9-F1
#
_cell.length_a   1.000
_cell.length_b   1.000
_cell.length_c   1.000
_cell.angle_alpha   90.00
_cell.angle_beta   90.00
_cell.angle_gamma   90.00
#
_symmetry.space_group_name_H-M   'P 1'
#
loop_
_entity.id
_entity.type
_entity.pdbx_description
1 polymer ?
#
loop_
_entity_poly.entity_id
_entity_poly.type
_entity_poly.pdbx_seq_one_letter_code
_entity_poly.pdbx_strand_id
1 'polypeptide(L)'
;MASSNSTNLPVVLFGYDSSPFTQKVRHVLRLKQIPYTFIIVPSMMPRPILKDNFNVTYRKIPVLAIGKDIYIDTSLIIEVLEHRFPTSRGFGTVYPNPAFRPLIRGFASFWVDRPFFRLTTGVIPVEVWRTTFGQDRANLIGHKLDAEKLGRKVPLNLSGLDDHLSILEPQLTGHKWLFHTATPSAGDVALFYQLDWAEKISRGEGVGDLTGGGAVDGSGEGIAVVFNAERYPHLSEWFRRFSQYLGSLPSTETRIQRNDENGIRQILAELKSTNLSEEVTILPTPAPPHTALDTRNGIKPGSLVSIAPDDTGRGNPTTGNLLAITPEEIVISPGGIGSQRPAVGEVRVHFPKVGFVVRPLSRAQL
;
A
#
# COMPACT_ATOMS: atom_id res chain seq x y z
N MET A 1 -4.90 -18.27 -37.21
CA MET A 1 -5.04 -19.40 -36.26
C MET A 1 -3.64 -19.71 -35.74
N ALA A 2 -3.28 -19.72 -34.46
CA ALA A 2 -3.94 -19.33 -33.23
C ALA A 2 -2.82 -18.88 -32.26
N SER A 3 -3.04 -17.81 -31.51
CA SER A 3 -2.55 -17.73 -30.13
C SER A 3 -3.68 -17.11 -29.32
N SER A 4 -4.57 -17.98 -28.88
CA SER A 4 -5.68 -17.70 -27.99
C SER A 4 -5.21 -17.06 -26.68
N ASN A 5 -5.86 -15.93 -26.33
CA ASN A 5 -6.15 -15.45 -24.99
C ASN A 5 -5.00 -15.31 -23.97
N SER A 6 -4.38 -14.12 -23.91
CA SER A 6 -4.10 -13.54 -22.59
C SER A 6 -5.25 -12.59 -22.25
N THR A 7 -6.34 -13.11 -21.70
CA THR A 7 -7.36 -12.26 -21.09
C THR A 7 -6.67 -11.42 -20.01
N ASN A 8 -6.51 -10.11 -20.23
CA ASN A 8 -5.97 -9.22 -19.21
C ASN A 8 -6.86 -9.37 -17.97
N LEU A 9 -6.30 -9.91 -16.88
CA LEU A 9 -7.04 -10.06 -15.65
C LEU A 9 -7.42 -8.68 -15.11
N PRO A 10 -8.63 -8.52 -14.55
CA PRO A 10 -9.04 -7.28 -13.91
C PRO A 10 -8.06 -6.92 -12.79
N VAL A 11 -7.55 -5.69 -12.81
CA VAL A 11 -6.73 -5.10 -11.75
C VAL A 11 -7.64 -4.20 -10.92
N VAL A 12 -7.80 -4.51 -9.64
CA VAL A 12 -8.74 -3.81 -8.75
C VAL A 12 -8.02 -3.35 -7.50
N LEU A 13 -7.99 -2.04 -7.27
CA LEU A 13 -7.42 -1.43 -6.07
C LEU A 13 -8.56 -1.06 -5.11
N PHE A 14 -8.47 -1.54 -3.87
CA PHE A 14 -9.38 -1.17 -2.79
C PHE A 14 -8.68 -0.16 -1.87
N GLY A 15 -9.27 1.01 -1.69
CA GLY A 15 -8.71 2.08 -0.85
C GLY A 15 -9.62 3.27 -0.68
N TYR A 16 -9.10 4.36 -0.12
CA TYR A 16 -9.79 5.64 0.03
C TYR A 16 -8.83 6.77 -0.33
N ASP A 17 -9.36 7.94 -0.69
CA ASP A 17 -8.55 9.00 -1.31
C ASP A 17 -7.50 9.59 -0.36
N SER A 18 -7.86 9.85 0.89
CA SER A 18 -6.95 10.43 1.87
C SER A 18 -5.97 9.44 2.48
N SER A 19 -5.92 8.20 1.97
CA SER A 19 -4.93 7.20 2.39
C SER A 19 -3.58 7.45 1.68
N PRO A 20 -2.50 7.76 2.42
CA PRO A 20 -1.20 8.01 1.78
C PRO A 20 -0.71 6.77 1.03
N PHE A 21 -0.84 5.58 1.63
CA PHE A 21 -0.44 4.32 1.00
C PHE A 21 -1.31 3.95 -0.21
N THR A 22 -2.59 4.38 -0.26
CA THR A 22 -3.41 4.21 -1.46
C THR A 22 -2.90 5.09 -2.59
N GLN A 23 -2.56 6.36 -2.30
CA GLN A 23 -1.97 7.27 -3.29
C GLN A 23 -0.63 6.73 -3.82
N LYS A 24 0.23 6.17 -2.95
CA LYS A 24 1.46 5.49 -3.37
C LYS A 24 1.21 4.47 -4.49
N VAL A 25 0.26 3.57 -4.29
CA VAL A 25 -0.07 2.53 -5.30
C VAL A 25 -0.73 3.13 -6.54
N ARG A 26 -1.60 4.14 -6.39
CA ARG A 26 -2.21 4.85 -7.53
C ARG A 26 -1.16 5.54 -8.40
N HIS A 27 -0.14 6.16 -7.80
CA HIS A 27 0.98 6.75 -8.52
C HIS A 27 1.84 5.69 -9.22
N VAL A 28 2.07 4.52 -8.61
CA VAL A 28 2.74 3.41 -9.29
C VAL A 28 1.94 2.90 -10.49
N LEU A 29 0.63 2.70 -10.34
CA LEU A 29 -0.25 2.28 -11.44
C LEU A 29 -0.24 3.30 -12.59
N ARG A 30 -0.27 4.59 -12.28
CA ARG A 30 -0.14 5.69 -13.24
C ARG A 30 1.24 5.69 -13.91
N LEU A 31 2.34 5.56 -13.17
CA LEU A 31 3.70 5.53 -13.73
C LEU A 31 3.92 4.32 -14.65
N LYS A 32 3.35 3.16 -14.29
CA LYS A 32 3.40 1.94 -15.10
C LYS A 32 2.38 1.90 -16.23
N GLN A 33 1.46 2.86 -16.30
CA GLN A 33 0.36 2.90 -17.27
C GLN A 33 -0.49 1.62 -17.26
N ILE A 34 -0.84 1.13 -16.08
CA ILE A 34 -1.68 -0.07 -15.90
C ILE A 34 -3.14 0.38 -15.73
N PRO A 35 -4.07 -0.02 -16.63
CA PRO A 35 -5.50 0.15 -16.44
C PRO A 35 -5.99 -0.61 -15.20
N TYR A 36 -6.75 0.05 -14.33
CA TYR A 36 -7.29 -0.56 -13.11
C TYR A 36 -8.62 0.06 -12.69
N THR A 37 -9.37 -0.70 -11.90
CA THR A 37 -10.57 -0.24 -11.23
C THR A 37 -10.23 0.17 -9.79
N PHE A 38 -10.54 1.40 -9.39
CA PHE A 38 -10.41 1.88 -8.02
C PHE A 38 -11.75 1.83 -7.30
N ILE A 39 -11.87 0.99 -6.27
CA ILE A 39 -13.07 0.86 -5.45
C ILE A 39 -12.85 1.56 -4.13
N ILE A 40 -13.68 2.58 -3.86
CA ILE A 40 -13.66 3.31 -2.60
C ILE A 40 -14.19 2.42 -1.47
N VAL A 41 -13.37 2.20 -0.45
CA VAL A 41 -13.72 1.48 0.78
C VAL A 41 -13.61 2.41 2.00
N PRO A 42 -14.29 2.13 3.12
CA PRO A 42 -14.19 2.96 4.32
C PRO A 42 -12.74 3.13 4.83
N SER A 43 -12.43 4.33 5.33
CA SER A 43 -11.12 4.66 5.92
C SER A 43 -10.83 3.93 7.25
N MET A 44 -11.89 3.46 7.91
CA MET A 44 -11.88 2.71 9.17
C MET A 44 -12.59 1.36 9.00
N MET A 45 -12.44 0.46 9.97
CA MET A 45 -13.18 -0.82 9.97
C MET A 45 -14.67 -0.60 10.30
N PRO A 46 -15.59 -1.49 9.87
CA PRO A 46 -15.37 -2.70 9.05
C PRO A 46 -15.28 -2.42 7.54
N ARG A 47 -14.67 -3.35 6.80
CA ARG A 47 -14.66 -3.38 5.32
C ARG A 47 -15.25 -4.70 4.79
N PRO A 48 -16.60 -4.85 4.78
CA PRO A 48 -17.26 -6.09 4.41
C PRO A 48 -16.87 -6.60 3.02
N ILE A 49 -16.69 -5.70 2.05
CA ILE A 49 -16.28 -6.09 0.68
C ILE A 49 -14.99 -6.94 0.67
N LEU A 50 -14.00 -6.64 1.51
CA LEU A 50 -12.75 -7.41 1.57
C LEU A 50 -12.93 -8.75 2.31
N LYS A 51 -13.67 -8.71 3.42
CA LYS A 51 -13.95 -9.89 4.23
C LYS A 51 -14.83 -10.87 3.46
N ASP A 52 -15.96 -10.44 2.95
CA ASP A 52 -17.01 -11.31 2.41
C ASP A 52 -16.62 -11.87 1.02
N ASN A 53 -15.84 -11.11 0.24
CA ASN A 53 -15.44 -11.54 -1.11
C ASN A 53 -14.08 -12.24 -1.14
N PHE A 54 -13.18 -11.98 -0.18
CA PHE A 54 -11.81 -12.51 -0.22
C PHE A 54 -11.35 -13.18 1.07
N ASN A 55 -12.18 -13.21 2.14
CA ASN A 55 -11.80 -13.62 3.49
C ASN A 55 -10.57 -12.88 4.04
N VAL A 56 -10.37 -11.63 3.62
CA VAL A 56 -9.28 -10.78 4.11
C VAL A 56 -9.76 -10.02 5.35
N THR A 57 -9.20 -10.39 6.50
CA THR A 57 -9.40 -9.71 7.80
C THR A 57 -8.34 -8.65 8.08
N TYR A 58 -7.26 -8.65 7.29
CA TYR A 58 -6.20 -7.66 7.36
C TYR A 58 -6.77 -6.25 7.31
N ARG A 59 -6.44 -5.43 8.32
CA ARG A 59 -7.11 -4.14 8.51
C ARG A 59 -6.45 -2.94 7.84
N LYS A 60 -5.23 -3.05 7.29
CA LYS A 60 -4.63 -1.92 6.57
C LYS A 60 -5.09 -1.92 5.10
N ILE A 61 -4.83 -0.82 4.42
CA ILE A 61 -5.24 -0.55 3.04
C ILE A 61 -4.09 0.23 2.39
N PRO A 62 -3.85 0.15 1.07
CA PRO A 62 -4.65 -0.54 0.06
C PRO A 62 -4.50 -2.06 0.04
N VAL A 63 -5.44 -2.70 -0.67
CA VAL A 63 -5.39 -4.10 -1.09
C VAL A 63 -5.57 -4.12 -2.61
N LEU A 64 -4.80 -4.92 -3.33
CA LEU A 64 -4.89 -5.05 -4.78
C LEU A 64 -5.36 -6.46 -5.16
N ALA A 65 -6.31 -6.59 -6.07
CA ALA A 65 -6.63 -7.85 -6.74
C ALA A 65 -6.14 -7.83 -8.19
N ILE A 66 -5.56 -8.94 -8.66
CA ILE A 66 -5.33 -9.20 -10.08
C ILE A 66 -6.01 -10.53 -10.40
N GLY A 67 -7.24 -10.46 -10.94
CA GLY A 67 -8.13 -11.62 -10.92
C GLY A 67 -8.38 -12.08 -9.48
N LYS A 68 -8.15 -13.36 -9.19
CA LYS A 68 -8.37 -13.97 -7.87
C LYS A 68 -7.11 -14.06 -6.98
N ASP A 69 -5.99 -13.44 -7.40
CA ASP A 69 -4.82 -13.23 -6.54
C ASP A 69 -4.95 -11.87 -5.83
N ILE A 70 -4.95 -11.88 -4.50
CA ILE A 70 -5.16 -10.73 -3.62
C ILE A 70 -3.85 -10.37 -2.92
N TYR A 71 -3.31 -9.20 -3.20
CA TYR A 71 -2.01 -8.74 -2.71
C TYR A 71 -2.18 -7.73 -1.58
N ILE A 72 -1.55 -8.06 -0.45
CA ILE A 72 -1.52 -7.28 0.77
C ILE A 72 -0.21 -6.52 0.86
N ASP A 73 -0.29 -5.28 1.35
CA ASP A 73 0.84 -4.37 1.58
C ASP A 73 1.45 -3.74 0.32
N THR A 74 1.74 -2.43 0.39
CA THR A 74 2.25 -1.68 -0.77
C THR A 74 3.62 -2.16 -1.23
N SER A 75 4.46 -2.69 -0.33
CA SER A 75 5.78 -3.21 -0.69
C SER A 75 5.66 -4.41 -1.63
N LEU A 76 4.70 -5.31 -1.38
CA LEU A 76 4.44 -6.45 -2.26
C LEU A 76 3.71 -6.01 -3.53
N ILE A 77 2.67 -5.18 -3.39
CA ILE A 77 1.87 -4.70 -4.52
C ILE A 77 2.76 -4.09 -5.61
N ILE A 78 3.72 -3.24 -5.24
CA ILE A 78 4.60 -2.57 -6.21
C ILE A 78 5.48 -3.59 -6.94
N GLU A 79 6.05 -4.57 -6.25
CA GLU A 79 6.89 -5.60 -6.87
C GLU A 79 6.08 -6.51 -7.79
N VAL A 80 4.85 -6.85 -7.40
CA VAL A 80 3.94 -7.67 -8.21
C VAL A 80 3.51 -6.91 -9.47
N LEU A 81 3.19 -5.63 -9.35
CA LEU A 81 2.89 -4.80 -10.52
C LEU A 81 4.10 -4.75 -11.45
N GLU A 82 5.32 -4.55 -10.93
CA GLU A 82 6.53 -4.57 -11.75
C GLU A 82 6.74 -5.91 -12.46
N HIS A 83 6.56 -7.02 -11.77
CA HIS A 83 6.77 -8.36 -12.31
C HIS A 83 5.70 -8.75 -13.34
N ARG A 84 4.42 -8.55 -13.02
CA ARG A 84 3.30 -8.97 -13.87
C ARG A 84 3.08 -8.04 -15.05
N PHE A 85 3.49 -6.78 -14.97
CA PHE A 85 3.34 -5.78 -16.04
C PHE A 85 4.72 -5.27 -16.49
N PRO A 86 5.51 -6.11 -17.19
CA PRO A 86 6.87 -5.76 -17.61
C PRO A 86 6.86 -4.84 -18.84
N THR A 87 7.98 -4.15 -19.05
CA THR A 87 8.22 -3.28 -20.22
C THR A 87 8.16 -4.02 -21.54
N SER A 88 8.48 -5.31 -21.56
CA SER A 88 8.33 -6.18 -22.74
C SER A 88 6.88 -6.33 -23.21
N ARG A 89 5.89 -5.98 -22.37
CA ARG A 89 4.47 -5.93 -22.72
C ARG A 89 3.94 -4.49 -22.89
N GLY A 90 4.82 -3.49 -22.99
CA GLY A 90 4.46 -2.09 -23.24
C GLY A 90 4.09 -1.27 -21.99
N PHE A 91 4.25 -1.83 -20.78
CA PHE A 91 4.03 -1.08 -19.53
C PHE A 91 5.25 -0.25 -19.13
N GLY A 92 5.04 0.80 -18.35
CA GLY A 92 6.15 1.55 -17.72
C GLY A 92 6.86 0.73 -16.64
N THR A 93 7.98 1.23 -16.13
CA THR A 93 8.75 0.58 -15.03
C THR A 93 8.90 1.53 -13.85
N VAL A 94 8.92 0.97 -12.63
CA VAL A 94 9.31 1.71 -11.41
C VAL A 94 10.80 1.54 -11.06
N TYR A 95 11.55 0.77 -11.86
CA TYR A 95 13.00 0.58 -11.72
C TYR A 95 13.73 0.88 -13.03
N PRO A 96 13.82 2.15 -13.47
CA PRO A 96 14.45 2.51 -14.74
C PRO A 96 15.91 2.07 -14.83
N ASN A 97 16.61 1.98 -13.69
CA ASN A 97 17.89 1.29 -13.57
C ASN A 97 17.75 0.14 -12.56
N PRO A 98 17.67 -1.12 -13.02
CA PRO A 98 17.52 -2.29 -12.14
C PRO A 98 18.65 -2.48 -11.13
N ALA A 99 19.85 -1.94 -11.38
CA ALA A 99 20.99 -2.04 -10.45
C ALA A 99 20.68 -1.37 -9.10
N PHE A 100 19.80 -0.36 -9.09
CA PHE A 100 19.39 0.32 -7.87
C PHE A 100 18.14 -0.26 -7.22
N ARG A 101 17.53 -1.32 -7.79
CA ARG A 101 16.27 -1.88 -7.27
C ARG A 101 16.30 -2.20 -5.76
N PRO A 102 17.33 -2.86 -5.20
CA PRO A 102 17.39 -3.11 -3.76
C PRO A 102 17.47 -1.82 -2.92
N LEU A 103 18.23 -0.83 -3.37
CA LEU A 103 18.36 0.47 -2.68
C LEU A 103 17.06 1.27 -2.75
N ILE A 104 16.38 1.27 -3.90
CA ILE A 104 15.08 1.92 -4.09
C ILE A 104 14.02 1.26 -3.19
N ARG A 105 13.97 -0.08 -3.15
CA ARG A 105 13.08 -0.83 -2.24
C ARG A 105 13.38 -0.50 -0.78
N GLY A 106 14.66 -0.51 -0.41
CA GLY A 106 15.13 -0.15 0.93
C GLY A 106 14.70 1.26 1.34
N PHE A 107 14.96 2.24 0.48
CA PHE A 107 14.57 3.63 0.67
C PHE A 107 13.06 3.77 0.85
N ALA A 108 12.27 3.20 -0.05
CA ALA A 108 10.81 3.28 0.02
C ALA A 108 10.27 2.62 1.30
N SER A 109 10.63 1.36 1.58
CA SER A 109 10.00 0.57 2.65
C SER A 109 10.56 0.80 4.06
N PHE A 110 11.82 1.25 4.19
CA PHE A 110 12.49 1.36 5.49
C PHE A 110 12.84 2.79 5.89
N TRP A 111 13.05 3.70 4.95
CA TRP A 111 13.24 5.12 5.25
C TRP A 111 11.93 5.88 5.13
N VAL A 112 11.28 5.82 3.98
CA VAL A 112 10.11 6.66 3.71
C VAL A 112 8.88 6.14 4.45
N ASP A 113 8.53 4.86 4.28
CA ASP A 113 7.32 4.28 4.87
C ASP A 113 7.39 4.12 6.41
N ARG A 114 8.54 4.39 7.05
CA ARG A 114 8.75 4.19 8.49
C ARG A 114 9.12 5.48 9.23
N PRO A 115 10.40 5.91 9.34
CA PRO A 115 10.72 7.13 10.08
C PRO A 115 10.13 8.39 9.45
N PHE A 116 10.17 8.53 8.12
CA PHE A 116 9.57 9.69 7.45
C PHE A 116 8.05 9.73 7.63
N PHE A 117 7.37 8.60 7.41
CA PHE A 117 5.92 8.48 7.64
C PHE A 117 5.50 8.80 9.09
N ARG A 118 6.31 8.45 10.09
CA ARG A 118 6.02 8.82 11.49
C ARG A 118 6.00 10.34 11.67
N LEU A 119 6.93 11.06 11.04
CA LEU A 119 6.97 12.52 11.09
C LEU A 119 5.75 13.12 10.38
N THR A 120 5.40 12.62 9.18
CA THR A 120 4.25 13.13 8.42
C THR A 120 2.91 12.86 9.12
N THR A 121 2.75 11.71 9.79
CA THR A 121 1.56 11.48 10.63
C THR A 121 1.54 12.38 11.86
N GLY A 122 2.71 12.83 12.33
CA GLY A 122 2.87 13.73 13.45
C GLY A 122 2.46 15.18 13.18
N VAL A 123 2.16 15.53 11.92
CA VAL A 123 1.62 16.84 11.52
C VAL A 123 0.12 16.80 11.19
N ILE A 124 -0.55 15.67 11.44
CA ILE A 124 -2.02 15.59 11.35
C ILE A 124 -2.65 16.58 12.35
N PRO A 125 -3.62 17.41 11.93
CA PRO A 125 -4.28 18.37 12.81
C PRO A 125 -4.97 17.74 14.04
N VAL A 126 -5.00 18.49 15.15
CA VAL A 126 -5.50 17.98 16.45
C VAL A 126 -6.95 17.52 16.40
N GLU A 127 -7.78 18.20 15.62
CA GLU A 127 -9.20 17.92 15.41
C GLU A 127 -9.43 16.52 14.84
N VAL A 128 -8.55 16.03 13.96
CA VAL A 128 -8.63 14.67 13.39
C VAL A 128 -8.51 13.62 14.49
N TRP A 129 -7.60 13.83 15.44
CA TRP A 129 -7.36 12.92 16.55
C TRP A 129 -8.50 12.91 17.58
N ARG A 130 -9.32 13.97 17.63
CA ARG A 130 -10.52 14.02 18.49
C ARG A 130 -11.72 13.25 17.92
N THR A 131 -11.67 12.86 16.64
CA THR A 131 -12.74 12.09 15.98
C THR A 131 -12.65 10.58 16.29
N THR A 132 -13.62 9.81 15.78
CA THR A 132 -13.59 8.34 15.78
C THR A 132 -12.37 7.76 15.06
N PHE A 133 -11.77 8.52 14.13
CA PHE A 133 -10.51 8.15 13.49
C PHE A 133 -9.38 7.99 14.50
N GLY A 134 -9.23 8.93 15.44
CA GLY A 134 -8.20 8.84 16.48
C GLY A 134 -8.36 7.58 17.34
N GLN A 135 -9.60 7.19 17.63
CA GLN A 135 -9.91 5.95 18.36
C GLN A 135 -9.58 4.71 17.52
N ASP A 136 -9.93 4.69 16.23
CA ASP A 136 -9.57 3.59 15.33
C ASP A 136 -8.05 3.42 15.21
N ARG A 137 -7.30 4.52 15.11
CA ARG A 137 -5.83 4.51 15.05
C ARG A 137 -5.19 4.10 16.37
N ALA A 138 -5.75 4.50 17.51
CA ALA A 138 -5.33 3.98 18.82
C ALA A 138 -5.47 2.45 18.88
N ASN A 139 -6.59 1.91 18.39
CA ASN A 139 -6.81 0.46 18.30
C ASN A 139 -5.88 -0.23 17.30
N LEU A 140 -5.50 0.43 16.21
CA LEU A 140 -4.53 -0.10 15.23
C LEU A 140 -3.13 -0.21 15.84
N ILE A 141 -2.69 0.83 16.54
CA ILE A 141 -1.31 0.93 17.06
C ILE A 141 -1.17 0.16 18.39
N GLY A 142 -2.26 -0.03 19.14
CA GLY A 142 -2.29 -0.81 20.38
C GLY A 142 -2.04 0.01 21.65
N HIS A 143 -2.19 1.34 21.60
CA HIS A 143 -2.15 2.21 22.78
C HIS A 143 -3.03 3.45 22.58
N LYS A 144 -3.44 4.08 23.69
CA LYS A 144 -4.27 5.29 23.65
C LYS A 144 -3.51 6.47 23.03
N LEU A 145 -4.18 7.20 22.16
CA LEU A 145 -3.70 8.46 21.58
C LEU A 145 -4.33 9.63 22.34
N ASP A 146 -3.50 10.59 22.74
CA ASP A 146 -3.93 11.85 23.35
C ASP A 146 -3.83 12.95 22.31
N ALA A 147 -4.97 13.46 21.85
CA ALA A 147 -5.06 14.46 20.80
C ALA A 147 -4.28 15.74 21.16
N GLU A 148 -4.43 16.25 22.39
CA GLU A 148 -3.77 17.50 22.80
C GLU A 148 -2.25 17.33 22.87
N LYS A 149 -1.79 16.17 23.37
CA LYS A 149 -0.37 15.84 23.39
C LYS A 149 0.21 15.71 21.97
N LEU A 150 -0.54 15.12 21.04
CA LEU A 150 -0.14 15.02 19.63
C LEU A 150 -0.08 16.41 18.98
N GLY A 151 -1.08 17.26 19.20
CA GLY A 151 -1.10 18.64 18.73
C GLY A 151 0.11 19.46 19.22
N ARG A 152 0.47 19.35 20.51
CA ARG A 152 1.67 20.02 21.05
C ARG A 152 2.99 19.52 20.47
N LYS A 153 3.01 18.34 19.84
CA LYS A 153 4.21 17.76 19.22
C LYS A 153 4.39 18.17 17.76
N VAL A 154 3.44 18.88 17.15
CA VAL A 154 3.55 19.31 15.74
C VAL A 154 4.86 20.07 15.47
N PRO A 155 5.30 21.06 16.29
CA PRO A 155 6.58 21.74 16.07
C PRO A 155 7.79 20.79 16.09
N LEU A 156 7.78 19.79 16.98
CA LEU A 156 8.84 18.78 17.04
C LEU A 156 8.87 17.89 15.80
N ASN A 157 7.69 17.49 15.29
CA ASN A 157 7.61 16.70 14.06
C ASN A 157 8.03 17.51 12.82
N LEU A 158 7.72 18.81 12.78
CA LEU A 158 8.21 19.71 11.73
C LEU A 158 9.73 19.86 11.77
N SER A 159 10.33 19.99 12.96
CA SER A 159 11.79 19.98 13.11
C SER A 159 12.42 18.67 12.62
N GLY A 160 11.83 17.51 12.97
CA GLY A 160 12.33 16.24 12.46
C GLY A 160 12.14 16.07 10.95
N LEU A 161 11.07 16.62 10.39
CA LEU A 161 10.87 16.65 8.94
C LEU A 161 11.94 17.51 8.26
N ASP A 162 12.27 18.67 8.82
CA ASP A 162 13.35 19.54 8.37
C ASP A 162 14.70 18.81 8.33
N ASP A 163 15.04 18.03 9.38
CA ASP A 163 16.27 17.21 9.42
C ASP A 163 16.31 16.21 8.25
N HIS A 164 15.19 15.53 7.98
CA HIS A 164 15.09 14.58 6.88
C HIS A 164 15.19 15.25 5.50
N LEU A 165 14.58 16.43 5.32
CA LEU A 165 14.67 17.22 4.09
C LEU A 165 16.11 17.67 3.84
N SER A 166 16.82 18.12 4.87
CA SER A 166 18.24 18.49 4.81
C SER A 166 19.14 17.33 4.34
N ILE A 167 18.86 16.10 4.79
CA ILE A 167 19.59 14.91 4.33
C ILE A 167 19.31 14.61 2.84
N LEU A 168 18.10 14.88 2.37
CA LEU A 168 17.66 14.54 1.01
C LEU A 168 18.01 15.62 -0.03
N GLU A 169 18.11 16.89 0.37
CA GLU A 169 18.34 18.02 -0.54
C GLU A 169 19.57 17.84 -1.45
N PRO A 170 20.76 17.42 -0.95
CA PRO A 170 21.93 17.22 -1.80
C PRO A 170 21.78 16.11 -2.85
N GLN A 171 20.84 15.17 -2.69
CA GLN A 171 20.63 14.08 -3.66
C GLN A 171 20.13 14.60 -5.01
N LEU A 172 19.51 15.78 -5.03
CA LEU A 172 18.91 16.39 -6.21
C LEU A 172 19.73 17.53 -6.80
N THR A 173 20.89 17.85 -6.21
CA THR A 173 21.83 18.81 -6.79
C THR A 173 22.37 18.27 -8.12
N GLY A 174 21.95 18.88 -9.24
CA GLY A 174 22.35 18.44 -10.59
C GLY A 174 21.60 17.22 -11.12
N HIS A 175 20.63 16.66 -10.38
CA HIS A 175 19.89 15.47 -10.77
C HIS A 175 18.39 15.71 -10.84
N LYS A 176 17.72 15.09 -11.81
CA LYS A 176 16.27 15.25 -12.01
C LYS A 176 15.43 14.42 -11.05
N TRP A 177 15.93 13.23 -10.69
CA TRP A 177 15.24 12.18 -9.93
C TRP A 177 16.19 11.60 -8.86
N LEU A 178 15.64 11.09 -7.76
CA LEU A 178 16.38 10.72 -6.55
C LEU A 178 17.48 9.67 -6.78
N PHE A 179 17.25 8.73 -7.70
CA PHE A 179 18.19 7.65 -8.00
C PHE A 179 18.94 7.85 -9.32
N HIS A 180 19.03 9.10 -9.78
CA HIS A 180 19.79 9.53 -10.96
C HIS A 180 19.40 8.75 -12.23
N THR A 181 18.14 8.35 -12.31
CA THR A 181 17.54 7.62 -13.43
C THR A 181 17.09 8.57 -14.54
N ALA A 182 16.75 8.04 -15.72
CA ALA A 182 16.21 8.85 -16.82
C ALA A 182 14.75 9.29 -16.57
N THR A 183 13.95 8.41 -15.96
CA THR A 183 12.56 8.63 -15.56
C THR A 183 12.42 8.44 -14.04
N PRO A 184 11.32 8.88 -13.40
CA PRO A 184 11.12 8.65 -11.97
C PRO A 184 11.07 7.15 -11.63
N SER A 185 11.50 6.81 -10.42
CA SER A 185 11.52 5.46 -9.87
C SER A 185 10.46 5.27 -8.76
N ALA A 186 10.34 4.05 -8.23
CA ALA A 186 9.58 3.79 -7.00
C ALA A 186 10.09 4.62 -5.80
N GLY A 187 11.36 5.06 -5.82
CA GLY A 187 11.92 5.91 -4.78
C GLY A 187 11.35 7.33 -4.85
N ASP A 188 11.24 7.87 -6.06
CA ASP A 188 10.58 9.16 -6.30
C ASP A 188 9.11 9.11 -5.93
N VAL A 189 8.40 8.05 -6.34
CA VAL A 189 7.01 7.82 -5.91
C VAL A 189 6.91 7.81 -4.40
N ALA A 190 7.80 7.08 -3.72
CA ALA A 190 7.79 6.93 -2.26
C ALA A 190 7.92 8.28 -1.54
N LEU A 191 8.91 9.09 -1.89
CA LEU A 191 9.08 10.40 -1.25
C LEU A 191 7.92 11.35 -1.62
N PHE A 192 7.47 11.32 -2.87
CA PHE A 192 6.45 12.25 -3.37
C PHE A 192 5.11 12.03 -2.67
N TYR A 193 4.62 10.78 -2.59
CA TYR A 193 3.31 10.52 -1.99
C TYR A 193 3.26 10.93 -0.52
N GLN A 194 4.36 10.78 0.22
CA GLN A 194 4.43 11.18 1.63
C GLN A 194 4.46 12.69 1.78
N LEU A 195 5.25 13.40 0.97
CA LEU A 195 5.30 14.85 1.02
C LEU A 195 3.98 15.48 0.58
N ASP A 196 3.39 15.00 -0.53
CA ASP A 196 2.10 15.48 -1.03
C ASP A 196 0.99 15.22 0.00
N TRP A 197 0.97 14.04 0.62
CA TRP A 197 0.00 13.75 1.67
C TRP A 197 0.22 14.60 2.92
N ALA A 198 1.47 14.74 3.39
CA ALA A 198 1.80 15.55 4.56
C ALA A 198 1.40 17.01 4.34
N GLU A 199 1.68 17.54 3.15
CA GLU A 199 1.34 18.90 2.75
C GLU A 199 -0.17 19.11 2.77
N LYS A 200 -0.96 18.24 2.13
CA LYS A 200 -2.42 18.33 2.13
C LYS A 200 -3.01 18.17 3.53
N ILE A 201 -2.67 17.08 4.22
CA ILE A 201 -3.34 16.72 5.47
C ILE A 201 -3.03 17.70 6.59
N SER A 202 -1.81 18.27 6.63
CA SER A 202 -1.41 19.26 7.65
C SER A 202 -2.11 20.61 7.46
N ARG A 203 -2.59 20.93 6.26
CA ARG A 203 -3.50 22.06 6.02
C ARG A 203 -4.95 21.75 6.38
N GLY A 204 -5.28 20.49 6.61
CA GLY A 204 -6.65 20.03 6.76
C GLY A 204 -7.31 19.63 5.44
N GLU A 205 -6.58 19.53 4.32
CA GLU A 205 -7.16 19.05 3.05
C GLU A 205 -7.34 17.53 3.09
N GLY A 206 -8.55 17.05 2.78
CA GLY A 206 -8.87 15.62 2.77
C GLY A 206 -9.09 15.01 4.16
N VAL A 207 -9.12 15.79 5.24
CA VAL A 207 -9.40 15.27 6.59
C VAL A 207 -10.83 14.76 6.72
N GLY A 208 -11.77 15.29 5.94
CA GLY A 208 -13.14 14.79 5.85
C GLY A 208 -13.20 13.35 5.37
N ASP A 209 -12.55 13.04 4.25
CA ASP A 209 -12.45 11.65 3.75
C ASP A 209 -11.63 10.77 4.72
N LEU A 210 -10.54 11.29 5.28
CA LEU A 210 -9.71 10.56 6.25
C LEU A 210 -10.53 10.09 7.46
N THR A 211 -11.35 10.99 8.01
CA THR A 211 -12.15 10.76 9.22
C THR A 211 -13.53 10.18 8.95
N GLY A 212 -13.92 9.99 7.68
CA GLY A 212 -15.27 9.59 7.32
C GLY A 212 -16.34 10.62 7.71
N GLY A 213 -16.00 11.92 7.60
CA GLY A 213 -16.86 13.06 7.93
C GLY A 213 -16.76 13.55 9.38
N GLY A 214 -15.81 13.05 10.17
CA GLY A 214 -15.61 13.46 11.55
C GLY A 214 -14.91 14.82 11.73
N ALA A 215 -14.18 15.26 10.71
CA ALA A 215 -13.53 16.57 10.61
C ALA A 215 -13.92 17.24 9.28
N VAL A 216 -13.79 18.56 9.22
CA VAL A 216 -14.09 19.35 8.02
C VAL A 216 -12.78 19.81 7.40
N ASP A 217 -12.73 19.81 6.07
CA ASP A 217 -11.55 20.25 5.35
C ASP A 217 -11.22 21.73 5.63
N GLY A 218 -9.93 22.01 5.80
CA GLY A 218 -9.40 23.31 6.19
C GLY A 218 -8.30 23.83 5.26
N SER A 219 -7.77 25.01 5.60
CA SER A 219 -6.71 25.70 4.84
C SER A 219 -5.56 26.18 5.73
N GLY A 220 -5.13 25.36 6.69
CA GLY A 220 -3.98 25.66 7.54
C GLY A 220 -2.69 25.88 6.75
N GLU A 221 -1.61 26.32 7.41
CA GLU A 221 -0.32 26.60 6.75
C GLU A 221 0.39 25.33 6.27
N GLY A 222 0.11 24.19 6.91
CA GLY A 222 0.68 22.89 6.58
C GLY A 222 2.18 22.77 6.86
N ILE A 223 2.89 21.95 6.08
CA ILE A 223 4.35 21.77 6.22
C ILE A 223 5.19 22.84 5.53
N ALA A 224 4.57 23.86 4.89
CA ALA A 224 5.29 24.86 4.09
C ALA A 224 6.30 25.69 4.90
N VAL A 225 6.15 25.75 6.22
CA VAL A 225 7.12 26.35 7.15
C VAL A 225 8.51 25.69 7.09
N VAL A 226 8.58 24.39 6.76
CA VAL A 226 9.85 23.66 6.59
C VAL A 226 10.08 23.22 5.14
N PHE A 227 9.05 22.81 4.41
CA PHE A 227 9.17 22.38 3.02
C PHE A 227 8.81 23.52 2.06
N ASN A 228 9.80 24.30 1.66
CA ASN A 228 9.66 25.40 0.71
C ASN A 228 10.96 25.64 -0.09
N ALA A 229 10.86 26.44 -1.16
CA ALA A 229 11.95 26.69 -2.08
C ALA A 229 13.10 27.55 -1.52
N GLU A 230 12.85 28.31 -0.43
CA GLU A 230 13.90 29.10 0.22
C GLU A 230 14.84 28.20 1.04
N ARG A 231 14.30 27.16 1.68
CA ARG A 231 15.06 26.17 2.46
C ARG A 231 15.61 25.04 1.61
N TYR A 232 14.77 24.51 0.71
CA TYR A 232 15.03 23.29 -0.06
C TYR A 232 14.68 23.49 -1.55
N PRO A 233 15.46 24.31 -2.29
CA PRO A 233 15.17 24.64 -3.68
C PRO A 233 15.17 23.41 -4.60
N HIS A 234 16.07 22.44 -4.42
CA HIS A 234 16.15 21.25 -5.27
C HIS A 234 15.02 20.27 -5.02
N LEU A 235 14.67 19.99 -3.76
CA LEU A 235 13.50 19.18 -3.41
C LEU A 235 12.20 19.83 -3.88
N SER A 236 12.04 21.15 -3.70
CA SER A 236 10.84 21.86 -4.15
C SER A 236 10.67 21.78 -5.68
N GLU A 237 11.76 21.95 -6.41
CA GLU A 237 11.77 21.85 -7.87
C GLU A 237 11.58 20.40 -8.35
N TRP A 238 12.15 19.41 -7.66
CA TRP A 238 11.87 17.99 -7.91
C TRP A 238 10.40 17.64 -7.65
N PHE A 239 9.80 18.13 -6.56
CA PHE A 239 8.42 17.86 -6.22
C PHE A 239 7.46 18.40 -7.30
N ARG A 240 7.68 19.65 -7.71
CA ARG A 240 6.95 20.28 -8.83
C ARG A 240 7.11 19.49 -10.13
N ARG A 241 8.34 19.07 -10.44
CA ARG A 241 8.64 18.26 -11.64
C ARG A 241 7.95 16.90 -11.61
N PHE A 242 7.96 16.21 -10.48
CA PHE A 242 7.32 14.91 -10.33
C PHE A 242 5.80 15.03 -10.46
N SER A 243 5.20 16.05 -9.84
CA SER A 243 3.77 16.36 -9.97
C SER A 243 3.38 16.62 -11.43
N GLN A 244 4.15 17.45 -12.14
CA GLN A 244 3.94 17.69 -13.57
C GLN A 244 4.11 16.43 -14.42
N TYR A 245 5.12 15.61 -14.12
CA TYR A 245 5.34 14.35 -14.81
C TYR A 245 4.13 13.41 -14.65
N LEU A 246 3.64 13.19 -13.43
CA LEU A 246 2.43 12.39 -13.19
C LEU A 246 1.19 12.97 -13.88
N GLY A 247 1.03 14.30 -13.85
CA GLY A 247 -0.08 14.99 -14.51
C GLY A 247 -0.04 14.89 -16.04
N SER A 248 1.15 14.74 -16.63
CA SER A 248 1.33 14.58 -18.08
C SER A 248 0.96 13.19 -18.60
N LEU A 249 0.98 12.18 -17.74
CA LEU A 249 0.62 10.82 -18.12
C LEU A 249 -0.90 10.70 -18.31
N PRO A 250 -1.43 9.78 -19.13
CA PRO A 250 -2.88 9.51 -19.23
C PRO A 250 -3.49 8.83 -18.01
N SER A 251 -4.79 9.06 -17.76
CA SER A 251 -5.53 8.34 -16.72
C SER A 251 -5.76 6.88 -17.07
N THR A 252 -5.43 6.01 -16.11
CA THR A 252 -5.63 4.57 -16.18
C THR A 252 -6.66 4.07 -15.15
N GLU A 253 -7.26 4.99 -14.38
CA GLU A 253 -8.22 4.67 -13.32
C GLU A 253 -9.65 4.67 -13.86
N THR A 254 -10.38 3.58 -13.62
CA THR A 254 -11.84 3.53 -13.65
C THR A 254 -12.36 3.52 -12.22
N ARG A 255 -13.20 4.48 -11.86
CA ARG A 255 -13.56 4.72 -10.46
C ARG A 255 -14.93 4.16 -10.12
N ILE A 256 -15.04 3.49 -8.97
CA ILE A 256 -16.29 3.00 -8.39
C ILE A 256 -16.44 3.57 -6.98
N GLN A 257 -17.51 4.33 -6.78
CA GLN A 257 -17.82 4.94 -5.50
C GLN A 257 -18.37 3.91 -4.51
N ARG A 258 -18.24 4.16 -3.21
CA ARG A 258 -18.68 3.23 -2.16
C ARG A 258 -20.18 2.88 -2.25
N ASN A 259 -21.00 3.82 -2.73
CA ASN A 259 -22.45 3.67 -2.90
C ASN A 259 -22.85 3.14 -4.29
N ASP A 260 -21.91 2.87 -5.19
CA ASP A 260 -22.18 2.31 -6.51
C ASP A 260 -22.28 0.78 -6.43
N GLU A 261 -23.43 0.29 -5.95
CA GLU A 261 -23.67 -1.15 -5.82
C GLU A 261 -23.61 -1.91 -7.14
N ASN A 262 -23.97 -1.26 -8.26
CA ASN A 262 -23.99 -1.89 -9.58
C ASN A 262 -22.57 -2.08 -10.11
N GLY A 263 -21.74 -1.03 -10.04
CA GLY A 263 -20.33 -1.11 -10.38
C GLY A 263 -19.61 -2.15 -9.52
N ILE A 264 -19.86 -2.15 -8.20
CA ILE A 264 -19.30 -3.15 -7.28
C ILE A 264 -19.74 -4.57 -7.65
N ARG A 265 -21.04 -4.81 -7.93
CA ARG A 265 -21.51 -6.13 -8.36
C ARG A 265 -20.86 -6.58 -9.66
N GLN A 266 -20.73 -5.69 -10.64
CA GLN A 266 -20.16 -6.01 -11.95
C GLN A 266 -18.68 -6.41 -11.84
N ILE A 267 -17.87 -5.62 -11.15
CA ILE A 267 -16.43 -5.92 -11.01
C ILE A 267 -16.19 -7.17 -10.15
N LEU A 268 -17.01 -7.43 -9.12
CA LEU A 268 -16.92 -8.67 -8.35
C LEU A 268 -17.35 -9.90 -9.17
N ALA A 269 -18.34 -9.76 -10.07
CA ALA A 269 -18.72 -10.81 -10.99
C ALA A 269 -17.60 -11.09 -12.03
N GLU A 270 -16.91 -10.05 -12.50
CA GLU A 270 -15.74 -10.18 -13.36
C GLU A 270 -14.59 -10.89 -12.65
N LEU A 271 -14.25 -10.48 -11.42
CA LEU A 271 -13.25 -11.19 -10.61
C LEU A 271 -13.63 -12.66 -10.43
N LYS A 272 -14.92 -12.95 -10.13
CA LYS A 272 -15.45 -14.30 -9.97
C LYS A 272 -15.34 -15.15 -11.23
N SER A 273 -15.44 -14.57 -12.42
CA SER A 273 -15.33 -15.30 -13.70
C SER A 273 -13.89 -15.62 -14.11
N THR A 274 -12.89 -14.98 -13.48
CA THR A 274 -11.48 -15.31 -13.75
C THR A 274 -11.11 -16.71 -13.23
N ASN A 275 -10.21 -17.37 -13.96
CA ASN A 275 -9.65 -18.66 -13.55
C ASN A 275 -8.38 -18.45 -12.72
N LEU A 276 -8.25 -19.20 -11.64
CA LEU A 276 -6.96 -19.36 -10.96
C LEU A 276 -6.11 -20.35 -11.75
N SER A 277 -4.85 -20.00 -11.98
CA SER A 277 -3.85 -20.96 -12.49
C SER A 277 -3.67 -22.11 -11.50
N GLU A 278 -3.29 -23.29 -11.97
CA GLU A 278 -2.85 -24.37 -11.07
C GLU A 278 -1.54 -23.98 -10.36
N GLU A 279 -0.64 -23.30 -11.07
CA GLU A 279 0.58 -22.77 -10.50
C GLU A 279 0.33 -21.47 -9.72
N VAL A 280 0.93 -21.39 -8.53
CA VAL A 280 0.93 -20.17 -7.72
C VAL A 280 1.98 -19.21 -8.26
N THR A 281 1.54 -18.09 -8.84
CA THR A 281 2.43 -17.04 -9.31
C THR A 281 3.03 -16.30 -8.11
N ILE A 282 4.34 -16.46 -7.90
CA ILE A 282 5.10 -15.83 -6.83
C ILE A 282 6.19 -14.93 -7.39
N LEU A 283 6.62 -13.95 -6.61
CA LEU A 283 7.73 -13.08 -6.98
C LEU A 283 9.04 -13.87 -7.16
N PRO A 284 9.84 -13.53 -8.18
CA PRO A 284 11.17 -14.10 -8.33
C PRO A 284 12.05 -13.64 -7.17
N THR A 285 12.85 -14.56 -6.65
CA THR A 285 13.74 -14.34 -5.51
C THR A 285 15.10 -15.01 -5.80
N PRO A 286 16.22 -14.40 -5.38
CA PRO A 286 17.54 -14.98 -5.64
C PRO A 286 17.81 -16.27 -4.84
N ALA A 287 17.02 -16.52 -3.78
CA ALA A 287 17.18 -17.70 -2.94
C ALA A 287 15.88 -18.53 -2.94
N PRO A 288 15.97 -19.86 -3.10
CA PRO A 288 14.80 -20.73 -3.04
C PRO A 288 14.19 -20.75 -1.63
N PRO A 289 12.95 -21.26 -1.47
CA PRO A 289 12.36 -21.52 -0.16
C PRO A 289 13.30 -22.30 0.76
N HIS A 290 13.40 -21.89 2.03
CA HIS A 290 14.25 -22.56 3.01
C HIS A 290 13.46 -23.64 3.77
N THR A 291 13.02 -24.69 3.07
CA THR A 291 12.09 -25.72 3.56
C THR A 291 12.48 -26.30 4.92
N ALA A 292 13.75 -26.61 5.15
CA ALA A 292 14.22 -27.18 6.41
C ALA A 292 14.03 -26.22 7.61
N LEU A 293 14.24 -24.92 7.41
CA LEU A 293 14.07 -23.90 8.44
C LEU A 293 12.57 -23.62 8.66
N ASP A 294 11.81 -23.46 7.57
CA ASP A 294 10.36 -23.25 7.65
C ASP A 294 9.68 -24.44 8.37
N THR A 295 10.10 -25.68 8.10
CA THR A 295 9.60 -26.88 8.79
C THR A 295 9.92 -26.87 10.28
N ARG A 296 11.13 -26.44 10.69
CA ARG A 296 11.48 -26.28 12.12
C ARG A 296 10.59 -25.26 12.83
N ASN A 297 10.05 -24.29 12.09
CA ASN A 297 9.08 -23.31 12.58
C ASN A 297 7.61 -23.78 12.47
N GLY A 298 7.37 -25.04 12.09
CA GLY A 298 6.02 -25.60 11.93
C GLY A 298 5.31 -25.16 10.63
N ILE A 299 6.04 -24.58 9.68
CA ILE A 299 5.50 -23.99 8.45
C ILE A 299 5.85 -24.91 7.28
N LYS A 300 4.83 -25.49 6.65
CA LYS A 300 4.96 -26.26 5.41
C LYS A 300 3.73 -26.02 4.53
N PRO A 301 3.81 -26.16 3.20
CA PRO A 301 2.64 -26.12 2.35
C PRO A 301 1.54 -27.07 2.86
N GLY A 302 0.30 -26.60 2.84
CA GLY A 302 -0.87 -27.27 3.42
C GLY A 302 -1.09 -27.00 4.92
N SER A 303 -0.12 -26.45 5.66
CA SER A 303 -0.32 -26.06 7.07
C SER A 303 -1.34 -24.92 7.16
N LEU A 304 -2.23 -25.01 8.15
CA LEU A 304 -3.05 -23.87 8.54
C LEU A 304 -2.17 -22.84 9.27
N VAL A 305 -2.21 -21.59 8.82
CA VAL A 305 -1.39 -20.50 9.35
C VAL A 305 -2.22 -19.25 9.65
N SER A 306 -1.68 -18.43 10.54
CA SER A 306 -2.11 -17.06 10.84
C SER A 306 -1.03 -16.09 10.40
N ILE A 307 -1.40 -15.08 9.62
CA ILE A 307 -0.49 -14.05 9.13
C ILE A 307 -0.96 -12.69 9.63
N ALA A 308 -0.07 -11.95 10.30
CA ALA A 308 -0.32 -10.60 10.78
C ALA A 308 0.94 -9.74 10.62
N PRO A 309 0.82 -8.40 10.51
CA PRO A 309 1.98 -7.52 10.52
C PRO A 309 2.80 -7.66 11.80
N ASP A 310 4.09 -7.39 11.71
CA ASP A 310 4.98 -7.34 12.87
C ASP A 310 4.98 -5.98 13.59
N ASP A 311 4.32 -4.97 13.02
CA ASP A 311 4.29 -3.59 13.51
C ASP A 311 2.96 -3.24 14.19
N THR A 312 1.93 -2.86 13.42
CA THR A 312 0.62 -2.35 13.85
C THR A 312 -0.50 -3.15 13.20
N GLY A 313 -1.66 -3.24 13.86
CA GLY A 313 -2.77 -4.08 13.40
C GLY A 313 -2.57 -5.58 13.65
N ARG A 314 -1.68 -5.93 14.60
CA ARG A 314 -1.35 -7.33 14.94
C ARG A 314 -2.55 -8.16 15.39
N GLY A 315 -3.59 -7.51 15.92
CA GLY A 315 -4.83 -8.14 16.40
C GLY A 315 -5.82 -8.54 15.29
N ASN A 316 -5.47 -8.35 14.01
CA ASN A 316 -6.35 -8.66 12.88
C ASN A 316 -5.65 -9.60 11.89
N PRO A 317 -5.26 -10.82 12.31
CA PRO A 317 -4.59 -11.78 11.44
C PRO A 317 -5.54 -12.30 10.37
N THR A 318 -5.00 -12.56 9.17
CA THR A 318 -5.68 -13.37 8.15
C THR A 318 -5.18 -14.80 8.23
N THR A 319 -6.11 -15.76 8.21
CA THR A 319 -5.82 -17.17 8.38
C THR A 319 -6.12 -17.95 7.11
N GLY A 320 -5.37 -19.03 6.87
CA GLY A 320 -5.57 -19.85 5.69
C GLY A 320 -4.59 -21.00 5.60
N ASN A 321 -4.80 -21.86 4.61
CA ASN A 321 -3.86 -22.94 4.30
C ASN A 321 -2.70 -22.36 3.50
N LEU A 322 -1.47 -22.59 3.94
CA LEU A 322 -0.27 -22.15 3.24
C LEU A 322 -0.15 -22.84 1.89
N LEU A 323 -0.01 -22.06 0.83
CA LEU A 323 0.24 -22.55 -0.53
C LEU A 323 1.72 -22.46 -0.89
N ALA A 324 2.36 -21.32 -0.59
CA ALA A 324 3.76 -21.08 -0.87
C ALA A 324 4.40 -20.15 0.17
N ILE A 325 5.71 -20.29 0.35
CA ILE A 325 6.52 -19.38 1.15
C ILE A 325 7.92 -19.24 0.53
N THR A 326 8.35 -18.01 0.27
CA THR A 326 9.68 -17.65 -0.26
C THR A 326 10.28 -16.55 0.62
N PRO A 327 11.54 -16.15 0.41
CA PRO A 327 12.09 -14.95 1.05
C PRO A 327 11.31 -13.65 0.77
N GLU A 328 10.58 -13.58 -0.34
CA GLU A 328 9.82 -12.37 -0.74
C GLU A 328 8.35 -12.44 -0.31
N GLU A 329 7.74 -13.62 -0.30
CA GLU A 329 6.29 -13.74 -0.34
C GLU A 329 5.75 -14.95 0.43
N ILE A 330 4.58 -14.79 1.04
CA ILE A 330 3.79 -15.83 1.69
C ILE A 330 2.44 -15.86 1.00
N VAL A 331 2.00 -17.03 0.54
CA VAL A 331 0.72 -17.20 -0.14
C VAL A 331 -0.15 -18.19 0.61
N ILE A 332 -1.40 -17.82 0.87
CA ILE A 332 -2.40 -18.68 1.50
C ILE A 332 -3.66 -18.80 0.64
N SER A 333 -4.33 -19.94 0.71
CA SER A 333 -5.76 -20.03 0.43
C SER A 333 -6.48 -19.64 1.72
N PRO A 334 -7.17 -18.48 1.79
CA PRO A 334 -7.77 -18.02 3.01
C PRO A 334 -8.85 -19.01 3.47
N GLY A 335 -8.81 -19.36 4.75
CA GLY A 335 -9.78 -20.24 5.39
C GLY A 335 -11.09 -19.50 5.64
N GLY A 336 -12.21 -20.22 5.63
CA GLY A 336 -13.50 -19.60 5.91
C GLY A 336 -13.57 -19.07 7.33
N ILE A 337 -13.71 -17.75 7.49
CA ILE A 337 -14.06 -17.14 8.78
C ILE A 337 -15.44 -17.72 9.15
N GLY A 338 -15.51 -18.57 10.19
CA GLY A 338 -16.78 -19.19 10.60
C GLY A 338 -17.44 -20.05 9.52
N SER A 339 -16.67 -20.76 8.67
CA SER A 339 -17.14 -21.61 7.56
C SER A 339 -17.59 -20.90 6.27
N GLN A 340 -17.57 -19.56 6.19
CA GLN A 340 -17.91 -18.85 4.95
C GLN A 340 -16.76 -18.82 3.96
N ARG A 341 -16.97 -19.37 2.75
CA ARG A 341 -16.03 -19.25 1.64
C ARG A 341 -16.12 -17.85 1.01
N PRO A 342 -15.04 -17.34 0.37
CA PRO A 342 -15.09 -16.05 -0.31
C PRO A 342 -16.16 -16.06 -1.41
N ALA A 343 -16.97 -15.00 -1.50
CA ALA A 343 -18.11 -14.93 -2.41
C ALA A 343 -17.74 -14.98 -3.91
N VAL A 344 -16.50 -14.57 -4.23
CA VAL A 344 -15.94 -14.64 -5.60
C VAL A 344 -15.36 -16.02 -5.95
N GLY A 345 -15.46 -16.99 -5.03
CA GLY A 345 -14.92 -18.34 -5.18
C GLY A 345 -13.56 -18.51 -4.49
N GLU A 346 -12.79 -19.49 -4.94
CA GLU A 346 -11.43 -19.69 -4.45
C GLU A 346 -10.55 -18.49 -4.82
N VAL A 347 -9.72 -18.06 -3.87
CA VAL A 347 -8.77 -16.94 -4.04
C VAL A 347 -7.46 -17.30 -3.36
N ARG A 348 -6.40 -16.58 -3.73
CA ARG A 348 -5.12 -16.64 -3.04
C ARG A 348 -4.83 -15.28 -2.42
N VAL A 349 -4.36 -15.26 -1.18
CA VAL A 349 -3.95 -14.03 -0.49
C VAL A 349 -2.44 -14.07 -0.30
N HIS A 350 -1.79 -13.02 -0.80
CA HIS A 350 -0.35 -12.87 -0.88
C HIS A 350 0.09 -11.77 0.09
N PHE A 351 1.12 -12.06 0.89
CA PHE A 351 1.72 -11.16 1.87
C PHE A 351 3.23 -11.08 1.63
N PRO A 352 3.89 -9.93 1.81
CA PRO A 352 5.35 -9.91 1.85
C PRO A 352 5.83 -10.69 3.08
N LYS A 353 6.95 -11.40 2.98
CA LYS A 353 7.54 -12.08 4.14
C LYS A 353 8.15 -11.08 5.13
N VAL A 354 8.73 -9.99 4.63
CA VAL A 354 9.27 -8.90 5.44
C VAL A 354 8.11 -8.04 5.99
N GLY A 355 8.12 -7.73 7.29
CA GLY A 355 7.08 -6.93 7.93
C GLY A 355 5.86 -7.73 8.40
N PHE A 356 5.87 -9.06 8.21
CA PHE A 356 4.78 -9.95 8.62
C PHE A 356 5.31 -11.14 9.42
N VAL A 357 4.50 -11.58 10.37
CA VAL A 357 4.73 -12.79 11.15
C VAL A 357 3.74 -13.85 10.69
N VAL A 358 4.27 -14.99 10.24
CA VAL A 358 3.52 -16.21 9.97
C VAL A 358 3.64 -17.14 11.18
N ARG A 359 2.50 -17.62 11.69
CA ARG A 359 2.44 -18.58 12.79
C ARG A 359 1.61 -19.80 12.39
N PRO A 360 2.07 -21.03 12.68
CA PRO A 360 1.21 -22.20 12.53
C PRO A 360 0.03 -22.11 13.50
N LEU A 361 -1.15 -22.53 13.03
CA LEU A 361 -2.34 -22.68 13.86
C LEU A 361 -2.65 -24.17 14.02
N SER A 362 -2.89 -24.62 15.25
CA SER A 362 -3.52 -25.91 15.45
C SER A 362 -5.02 -25.81 15.15
N ARG A 363 -5.63 -26.87 14.61
CA ARG A 363 -7.09 -26.90 14.37
C ARG A 363 -7.93 -26.72 15.65
N ALA A 364 -7.33 -26.91 16.84
CA ALA A 364 -7.97 -26.68 18.14
C ALA A 364 -7.97 -25.20 18.58
N GLN A 365 -7.29 -24.32 17.85
CA GLN A 365 -7.19 -22.87 18.11
C GLN A 365 -8.00 -22.01 17.12
N LEU A 366 -8.73 -22.66 16.20
CA LEU A 366 -9.78 -22.04 15.38
C LEU A 366 -11.08 -22.01 16.17
#